data_AF-A0A847BPY9-F1
#
_entry.id   AF-A0A847BPY9-F1
#
_cell.length_a   1.000
_cell.length_b   1.000
_cell.length_c   1.000
_cell.angle_alpha   90.00
_cell.angle_beta   90.00
_cell.angle_gamma   90.00
#
_symmetry.space_group_name_H-M   'P 1'
#
loop_
_entity.id
_entity.type
_entity.pdbx_description
1 polymer ?
#
loop_
_entity_poly.entity_id
_entity_poly.type
_entity_poly.pdbx_seq_one_letter_code
_entity_poly.pdbx_strand_id
1 'polypeptide(L)'
;MFEEAYSLEGIYRTNLKGVASLNTNVTDMSGMFDGRRGITELDLRYLDTSNVESMYFMFGNCNSLTSLDLSNFNTSKVTDMSFMFNFCSELTILDLSSFNTSEVRSMSYMFLRCSSLTSLNLSSLTTPSIFDMENMFEDCTSLEVLDLSTFELFELPEYNCMDNMFKNCTSLTTVFVRTEKDANFLNKTNSERINYVDKVSGKVYNKDNLSRKYSESSSDESSFSPTSNQQANPWEQPLKPPESNKQGACYIATAVYGSYDASQVLILRNFRDHTLSNSAAGRWFIRTYYKLSPPVAERLKKAKRLNRMVRSVLDKLVQHLNSKELTKRT
;
A
#
# COMPACT_ATOMS: atom_id res chain seq x y z
N MET A 1 -9.95 20.92 15.89
CA MET A 1 -9.82 21.29 17.31
C MET A 1 -8.36 21.19 17.70
N PHE A 2 -7.53 22.08 17.15
CA PHE A 2 -6.12 22.24 17.53
C PHE A 2 -5.78 23.70 17.19
N GLU A 3 -6.04 24.62 18.12
CA GLU A 3 -5.56 25.98 18.03
C GLU A 3 -4.43 26.15 19.05
N GLU A 4 -3.34 26.72 18.55
CA GLU A 4 -2.26 27.43 19.23
C GLU A 4 -1.38 26.67 20.25
N ALA A 5 -0.18 26.29 19.79
CA ALA A 5 0.99 26.19 20.65
C ALA A 5 2.05 27.17 20.12
N TYR A 6 2.11 28.35 20.74
CA TYR A 6 3.18 29.33 20.51
C TYR A 6 4.52 28.80 21.05
N SER A 7 5.57 29.09 20.29
CA SER A 7 6.95 28.66 20.44
C SER A 7 7.61 29.11 21.74
N LEU A 8 8.37 28.20 22.36
CA LEU A 8 9.65 28.45 23.05
C LEU A 8 10.45 27.12 23.02
N GLU A 9 11.65 27.15 22.45
CA GLU A 9 12.67 26.07 22.39
C GLU A 9 12.56 24.90 21.37
N GLY A 10 11.94 25.07 20.20
CA GLY A 10 12.21 24.15 19.06
C GLY A 10 11.86 22.66 19.28
N ILE A 11 11.10 22.33 20.33
CA ILE A 11 10.54 21.01 20.59
C ILE A 11 9.02 21.16 20.61
N TYR A 12 8.37 20.83 19.49
CA TYR A 12 6.90 20.85 19.39
C TYR A 12 6.32 19.61 20.08
N ARG A 13 6.35 19.56 21.41
CA ARG A 13 5.58 18.55 22.17
C ARG A 13 4.10 18.86 22.07
N THR A 14 3.40 18.15 21.20
CA THR A 14 1.94 18.18 21.18
C THR A 14 1.45 17.39 22.39
N ASN A 15 1.04 18.09 23.46
CA ASN A 15 0.53 17.42 24.66
C ASN A 15 -0.87 16.85 24.38
N LEU A 16 -0.96 15.52 24.30
CA LEU A 16 -2.21 14.79 24.04
C LEU A 16 -2.93 14.35 25.33
N LYS A 17 -2.50 14.76 26.53
CA LYS A 17 -3.10 14.31 27.80
C LYS A 17 -4.60 14.56 27.92
N GLY A 18 -5.14 15.56 27.21
CA GLY A 18 -6.57 15.88 27.16
C GLY A 18 -7.39 15.10 26.12
N VAL A 19 -6.76 14.32 25.22
CA VAL A 19 -7.49 13.64 24.13
C VAL A 19 -7.99 12.25 24.49
N ALA A 20 -7.44 11.62 25.54
CA ALA A 20 -7.73 10.23 25.92
C ALA A 20 -9.23 9.94 26.16
N SER A 21 -9.97 10.90 26.74
CA SER A 21 -11.41 10.73 26.98
C SER A 21 -12.29 11.08 25.78
N LEU A 22 -11.70 11.68 24.73
CA LEU A 22 -12.41 12.17 23.55
C LEU A 22 -12.22 11.27 22.32
N ASN A 23 -11.24 10.36 22.35
CA ASN A 23 -10.84 9.58 21.18
C ASN A 23 -11.25 8.09 21.23
N THR A 24 -12.15 7.69 22.13
CA THR A 24 -12.51 6.27 22.35
C THR A 24 -13.30 5.62 21.22
N ASN A 25 -13.91 6.40 20.31
CA ASN A 25 -14.72 5.89 19.19
C ASN A 25 -14.21 6.36 17.82
N VAL A 26 -12.96 6.83 17.75
CA VAL A 26 -12.38 7.31 16.49
C VAL A 26 -12.06 6.10 15.61
N THR A 27 -12.66 6.05 14.42
CA THR A 27 -12.40 5.01 13.42
C THR A 27 -11.42 5.45 12.35
N ASP A 28 -11.11 6.74 12.26
CA ASP A 28 -10.21 7.30 11.23
C ASP A 28 -9.22 8.27 11.89
N MET A 29 -7.93 7.89 11.86
CA MET A 29 -6.81 8.73 12.28
C MET A 29 -5.90 9.11 11.10
N SER A 30 -6.44 9.06 9.88
CA SER A 30 -5.69 9.38 8.68
C SER A 30 -5.14 10.81 8.74
N GLY A 31 -3.85 10.96 8.43
CA GLY A 31 -3.17 12.25 8.40
C GLY A 31 -3.12 13.02 9.72
N MET A 32 -3.37 12.37 10.87
CA MET A 32 -3.48 13.07 12.16
C MET A 32 -2.28 13.96 12.50
N PHE A 33 -1.07 13.53 12.14
CA PHE A 33 0.18 14.27 12.32
C PHE A 33 0.85 14.62 10.99
N ASP A 34 0.16 14.52 9.86
CA ASP A 34 0.75 14.77 8.55
C ASP A 34 1.35 16.18 8.43
N GLY A 35 2.52 16.26 7.81
CA GLY A 35 3.14 17.52 7.41
C GLY A 35 3.70 18.31 8.59
N ARG A 36 3.76 17.71 9.78
CA ARG A 36 4.30 18.31 11.00
C ARG A 36 5.83 18.29 10.99
N ARG A 37 6.42 19.00 10.02
CA ARG A 37 7.86 18.96 9.70
C ARG A 37 8.80 19.36 10.85
N GLY A 38 8.32 20.12 11.83
CA GLY A 38 9.12 20.58 12.98
C GLY A 38 9.03 19.68 14.22
N ILE A 39 8.19 18.65 14.21
CA ILE A 39 8.04 17.76 15.37
C ILE A 39 9.21 16.76 15.39
N THR A 40 9.92 16.73 16.52
CA THR A 40 11.03 15.80 16.77
C THR A 40 10.65 14.63 17.67
N GLU A 41 9.64 14.81 18.53
CA GLU A 41 9.10 13.84 19.49
C GLU A 41 7.58 13.95 19.58
N LEU A 42 6.89 12.82 19.74
CA LEU A 42 5.44 12.75 19.98
C LEU A 42 5.15 11.87 21.20
N ASP A 43 4.35 12.39 22.14
CA ASP A 43 3.82 11.58 23.25
C ASP A 43 2.43 11.04 22.88
N LEU A 44 2.38 9.76 22.50
CA LEU A 44 1.17 9.09 21.98
C LEU A 44 0.45 8.23 23.02
N ARG A 45 0.91 8.18 24.27
CA ARG A 45 0.37 7.27 25.32
C ARG A 45 -1.12 7.46 25.64
N TYR A 46 -1.68 8.59 25.21
CA TYR A 46 -3.07 8.99 25.45
C TYR A 46 -3.99 8.67 24.27
N LEU A 47 -3.49 8.11 23.18
CA LEU A 47 -4.30 7.69 22.05
C LEU A 47 -4.84 6.28 22.25
N ASP A 48 -6.15 6.17 22.48
CA ASP A 48 -6.90 4.94 22.20
C ASP A 48 -7.05 4.71 20.68
N THR A 49 -6.40 3.66 20.15
CA THR A 49 -6.53 3.26 18.73
C THR A 49 -7.39 2.01 18.53
N SER A 50 -8.06 1.51 19.57
CA SER A 50 -8.76 0.21 19.56
C SER A 50 -9.94 0.11 18.58
N ASN A 51 -10.44 1.25 18.09
CA ASN A 51 -11.52 1.35 17.11
C ASN A 51 -11.07 1.89 15.75
N VAL A 52 -9.78 2.19 15.57
CA VAL A 52 -9.27 2.79 14.35
C VAL A 52 -9.24 1.76 13.22
N GLU A 53 -9.84 2.13 12.09
CA GLU A 53 -9.92 1.35 10.85
C GLU A 53 -8.96 1.90 9.77
N SER A 54 -8.56 3.18 9.85
CA SER A 54 -7.59 3.79 8.93
C SER A 54 -6.52 4.61 9.67
N MET A 55 -5.25 4.33 9.33
CA MET A 55 -4.07 5.10 9.74
C MET A 55 -3.31 5.67 8.52
N TYR A 56 -4.01 5.82 7.39
CA TYR A 56 -3.47 6.36 6.15
C TYR A 56 -2.72 7.68 6.41
N PHE A 57 -1.43 7.76 6.05
CA PHE A 57 -0.65 9.00 6.18
C PHE A 57 -0.49 9.54 7.62
N MET A 58 -0.80 8.75 8.66
CA MET A 58 -0.95 9.26 10.04
C MET A 58 0.26 10.07 10.53
N PHE A 59 1.48 9.65 10.18
CA PHE A 59 2.74 10.34 10.49
C PHE A 59 3.47 10.80 9.21
N GLY A 60 2.78 10.88 8.08
CA GLY A 60 3.36 11.27 6.81
C GLY A 60 4.02 12.66 6.88
N ASN A 61 5.11 12.85 6.12
CA ASN A 61 5.86 14.11 6.06
C ASN A 61 6.28 14.70 7.42
N CYS A 62 6.40 13.88 8.46
CA CYS A 62 7.01 14.28 9.73
C CYS A 62 8.54 14.26 9.61
N ASN A 63 9.09 15.14 8.77
CA ASN A 63 10.48 15.08 8.32
C ASN A 63 11.51 15.08 9.47
N SER A 64 11.26 15.83 10.55
CA SER A 64 12.19 15.94 11.70
C SER A 64 11.93 14.94 12.82
N LEU A 65 10.96 14.03 12.67
CA LEU A 65 10.63 13.04 13.70
C LEU A 65 11.75 12.01 13.78
N THR A 66 12.39 11.91 14.95
CA THR A 66 13.59 11.05 15.12
C THR A 66 13.28 9.69 15.73
N SER A 67 12.21 9.62 16.53
CA SER A 67 11.76 8.40 17.21
C SER A 67 10.25 8.43 17.43
N LEU A 68 9.66 7.24 17.57
CA LEU A 68 8.23 7.08 17.82
C LEU A 68 7.98 5.84 18.66
N ASP A 69 7.27 6.02 19.79
CA ASP A 69 6.79 4.91 20.61
C ASP A 69 5.35 4.57 20.22
N LEU A 70 5.17 3.37 19.67
CA LEU A 70 3.89 2.83 19.20
C LEU A 70 3.47 1.58 20.00
N SER A 71 4.11 1.30 21.13
CA SER A 71 3.85 0.09 21.92
C SER A 71 2.40 -0.02 22.42
N ASN A 72 1.72 1.12 22.60
CA ASN A 72 0.32 1.20 23.02
C ASN A 72 -0.70 1.14 21.86
N PHE A 73 -0.27 1.03 20.60
CA PHE A 73 -1.21 0.97 19.47
C PHE A 73 -1.86 -0.41 19.36
N ASN A 74 -3.18 -0.42 19.35
CA ASN A 74 -3.98 -1.56 18.90
C ASN A 74 -4.37 -1.33 17.43
N THR A 75 -3.83 -2.14 16.52
CA THR A 75 -4.09 -2.02 15.07
C THR A 75 -4.97 -3.14 14.51
N SER A 76 -5.60 -3.95 15.38
CA SER A 76 -6.34 -5.16 14.97
C SER A 76 -7.54 -4.93 14.05
N LYS A 77 -8.03 -3.68 13.95
CA LYS A 77 -9.12 -3.28 13.05
C LYS A 77 -8.64 -2.43 11.86
N VAL A 78 -7.35 -2.07 11.82
CA VAL A 78 -6.83 -1.18 10.79
C VAL A 78 -6.79 -1.94 9.47
N THR A 79 -7.37 -1.33 8.44
CA THR A 79 -7.44 -1.87 7.08
C THR A 79 -6.50 -1.15 6.12
N ASP A 80 -6.10 0.09 6.42
CA ASP A 80 -5.20 0.89 5.59
C ASP A 80 -4.08 1.54 6.43
N MET A 81 -2.83 1.22 6.08
CA MET A 81 -1.60 1.80 6.64
C MET A 81 -0.73 2.44 5.54
N SER A 82 -1.31 2.70 4.36
CA SER A 82 -0.56 3.27 3.24
C SER A 82 0.01 4.63 3.64
N PHE A 83 1.24 4.89 3.23
CA PHE A 83 1.98 6.12 3.50
C PHE A 83 2.12 6.49 5.00
N MET A 84 1.84 5.59 5.94
CA MET A 84 1.75 5.93 7.37
C MET A 84 2.97 6.68 7.91
N PHE A 85 4.18 6.36 7.44
CA PHE A 85 5.44 6.99 7.83
C PHE A 85 6.19 7.63 6.65
N ASN A 86 5.54 7.87 5.50
CA ASN A 86 6.25 8.36 4.33
C ASN A 86 6.96 9.71 4.60
N PHE A 87 8.13 9.91 4.02
CA PHE A 87 8.96 11.10 4.18
C PHE A 87 9.34 11.42 5.65
N CYS A 88 9.31 10.45 6.57
CA CYS A 88 9.91 10.60 7.91
C CYS A 88 11.44 10.47 7.80
N SER A 89 12.08 11.45 7.18
CA SER A 89 13.48 11.39 6.73
C SER A 89 14.50 11.31 7.86
N GLU A 90 14.18 11.80 9.06
CA GLU A 90 15.06 11.75 10.24
C GLU A 90 14.75 10.58 11.19
N LEU A 91 13.74 9.75 10.91
CA LEU A 91 13.37 8.62 11.76
C LEU A 91 14.42 7.52 11.65
N THR A 92 15.11 7.21 12.74
CA THR A 92 16.26 6.28 12.72
C THR A 92 15.91 4.85 13.09
N ILE A 93 14.99 4.68 14.04
CA ILE A 93 14.57 3.38 14.57
C ILE A 93 13.05 3.37 14.65
N LEU A 94 12.44 2.26 14.22
CA LEU A 94 11.01 2.04 14.37
C LEU A 94 10.72 0.58 14.73
N ASP A 95 10.01 0.40 15.84
CA ASP A 95 9.55 -0.92 16.29
C ASP A 95 8.04 -1.05 16.06
N LEU A 96 7.64 -1.99 15.20
CA LEU A 96 6.24 -2.29 14.92
C LEU A 96 5.79 -3.64 15.51
N SER A 97 6.54 -4.22 16.44
CA SER A 97 6.22 -5.53 17.03
C SER A 97 4.85 -5.63 17.73
N SER A 98 4.25 -4.50 18.11
CA SER A 98 2.89 -4.44 18.66
C SER A 98 1.78 -4.52 17.60
N PHE A 99 2.12 -4.37 16.31
CA PHE A 99 1.11 -4.24 15.26
C PHE A 99 0.51 -5.60 14.92
N ASN A 100 -0.82 -5.64 14.85
CA ASN A 100 -1.59 -6.69 14.21
C ASN A 100 -2.03 -6.20 12.82
N THR A 101 -1.58 -6.86 11.76
CA THR A 101 -1.90 -6.51 10.37
C THR A 101 -2.82 -7.50 9.67
N SER A 102 -3.54 -8.36 10.40
CA SER A 102 -4.42 -9.39 9.81
C SER A 102 -5.55 -8.80 8.95
N GLU A 103 -6.01 -7.60 9.28
CA GLU A 103 -7.09 -6.90 8.55
C GLU A 103 -6.60 -5.84 7.57
N VAL A 104 -5.29 -5.54 7.57
CA VAL A 104 -4.71 -4.58 6.63
C VAL A 104 -4.93 -5.07 5.20
N ARG A 105 -5.02 -4.15 4.24
CA ARG A 105 -5.15 -4.44 2.81
C ARG A 105 -4.12 -3.69 1.98
N SER A 106 -3.52 -2.63 2.53
CA SER A 106 -2.47 -1.86 1.87
C SER A 106 -1.46 -1.31 2.88
N MET A 107 -0.18 -1.46 2.54
CA MET A 107 0.99 -0.84 3.18
C MET A 107 1.86 -0.14 2.13
N SER A 108 1.26 0.23 0.98
CA SER A 108 1.98 0.90 -0.09
C SER A 108 2.58 2.21 0.40
N TYR A 109 3.82 2.49 -0.03
CA TYR A 109 4.58 3.68 0.32
C TYR A 109 4.78 3.92 1.83
N MET A 110 4.53 2.93 2.70
CA MET A 110 4.49 3.11 4.15
C MET A 110 5.76 3.73 4.72
N PHE A 111 6.93 3.39 4.18
CA PHE A 111 8.24 3.93 4.57
C PHE A 111 8.96 4.64 3.40
N LEU A 112 8.22 5.07 2.37
CA LEU A 112 8.82 5.82 1.25
C LEU A 112 9.64 6.98 1.79
N ARG A 113 10.92 7.09 1.40
CA ARG A 113 11.84 8.18 1.77
C ARG A 113 12.09 8.34 3.27
N CYS A 114 12.01 7.26 4.04
CA CYS A 114 12.56 7.19 5.39
C CYS A 114 14.10 7.01 5.35
N SER A 115 14.80 8.03 4.82
CA SER A 115 16.20 7.92 4.42
C SER A 115 17.18 7.61 5.55
N SER A 116 16.86 7.98 6.80
CA SER A 116 17.71 7.74 7.98
C SER A 116 17.35 6.46 8.76
N LEU A 117 16.35 5.70 8.29
CA LEU A 117 15.90 4.50 8.98
C LEU A 117 16.97 3.41 8.88
N THR A 118 17.56 3.05 10.01
CA THR A 118 18.64 2.04 10.12
C THR A 118 18.14 0.74 10.74
N SER A 119 17.11 0.82 11.59
CA SER A 119 16.52 -0.33 12.26
C SER A 119 15.00 -0.30 12.16
N LEU A 120 14.42 -1.38 11.63
CA LEU A 120 12.99 -1.54 11.46
C LEU A 120 12.57 -2.94 11.86
N ASN A 121 11.72 -3.05 12.87
CA ASN A 121 11.19 -4.33 13.32
C ASN A 121 9.80 -4.59 12.71
N LEU A 122 9.70 -5.60 11.85
CA LEU A 122 8.46 -6.02 11.17
C LEU A 122 7.96 -7.39 11.64
N SER A 123 8.46 -7.93 12.76
CA SER A 123 8.26 -9.34 13.14
C SER A 123 6.79 -9.74 13.37
N SER A 124 5.90 -8.79 13.62
CA SER A 124 4.47 -9.05 13.81
C SER A 124 3.64 -8.81 12.53
N LEU A 125 4.23 -8.23 11.49
CA LEU A 125 3.53 -7.96 10.25
C LEU A 125 3.36 -9.26 9.46
N THR A 126 2.10 -9.60 9.24
CA THR A 126 1.67 -10.71 8.38
C THR A 126 0.83 -10.16 7.24
N THR A 127 0.99 -10.70 6.04
CA THR A 127 0.23 -10.29 4.85
C THR A 127 -0.85 -11.31 4.50
N PRO A 128 -2.14 -10.94 4.51
CA PRO A 128 -3.16 -11.68 3.78
C PRO A 128 -2.90 -11.81 2.28
N SER A 129 -3.64 -12.71 1.64
CA SER A 129 -3.43 -13.17 0.26
C SER A 129 -3.61 -12.13 -0.87
N ILE A 130 -3.85 -10.84 -0.58
CA ILE A 130 -3.88 -9.73 -1.57
C ILE A 130 -3.43 -8.45 -0.85
N PHE A 131 -2.16 -8.09 -1.01
CA PHE A 131 -1.54 -6.95 -0.32
C PHE A 131 -0.76 -6.08 -1.28
N ASP A 132 -1.00 -4.76 -1.23
CA ASP A 132 -0.21 -3.76 -1.93
C ASP A 132 0.92 -3.23 -1.03
N MET A 133 2.16 -3.38 -1.51
CA MET A 133 3.39 -2.88 -0.91
C MET A 133 4.27 -2.18 -1.97
N GLU A 134 3.63 -1.61 -2.99
CA GLU A 134 4.28 -0.74 -3.96
C GLU A 134 5.12 0.33 -3.24
N ASN A 135 6.38 0.46 -3.66
CA ASN A 135 7.32 1.48 -3.18
C ASN A 135 7.46 1.56 -1.65
N MET A 136 7.13 0.48 -0.91
CA MET A 136 7.04 0.49 0.55
C MET A 136 8.32 0.99 1.23
N PHE A 137 9.49 0.67 0.67
CA PHE A 137 10.79 1.09 1.18
C PHE A 137 11.57 1.97 0.18
N GLU A 138 10.94 2.47 -0.89
CA GLU A 138 11.67 3.29 -1.88
C GLU A 138 12.42 4.45 -1.18
N ASP A 139 13.66 4.70 -1.58
CA ASP A 139 14.55 5.72 -1.01
C ASP A 139 14.86 5.56 0.52
N CYS A 140 14.69 4.36 1.10
CA CYS A 140 15.24 4.01 2.43
C CYS A 140 16.76 3.79 2.33
N THR A 141 17.52 4.88 2.19
CA THR A 141 18.95 4.82 1.84
C THR A 141 19.86 4.29 2.95
N SER A 142 19.47 4.36 4.22
CA SER A 142 20.28 3.91 5.37
C SER A 142 19.93 2.51 5.88
N LEU A 143 18.89 1.88 5.33
CA LEU A 143 18.47 0.54 5.77
C LEU A 143 19.43 -0.49 5.18
N GLU A 144 20.11 -1.27 6.03
CA GLU A 144 21.10 -2.27 5.60
C GLU A 144 20.53 -3.70 5.55
N VAL A 145 19.66 -4.01 6.51
CA VAL A 145 19.07 -5.33 6.71
C VAL A 145 17.57 -5.21 6.93
N LEU A 146 16.79 -6.06 6.27
CA LEU A 146 15.35 -6.15 6.46
C LEU A 146 14.94 -7.61 6.66
N ASP A 147 13.94 -7.84 7.52
CA ASP A 147 13.34 -9.15 7.69
C ASP A 147 11.91 -9.15 7.14
N LEU A 148 11.70 -9.87 6.04
CA LEU A 148 10.40 -10.10 5.41
C LEU A 148 9.98 -11.59 5.52
N SER A 149 10.59 -12.37 6.41
CA SER A 149 10.31 -13.81 6.53
C SER A 149 8.91 -14.13 7.05
N THR A 150 8.20 -13.15 7.60
CA THR A 150 6.80 -13.27 8.03
C THR A 150 5.80 -12.95 6.90
N PHE A 151 6.28 -12.42 5.78
CA PHE A 151 5.45 -12.01 4.65
C PHE A 151 5.24 -13.20 3.71
N GLU A 152 4.01 -13.39 3.25
CA GLU A 152 3.68 -14.37 2.22
C GLU A 152 3.75 -13.67 0.86
N LEU A 153 4.87 -13.81 0.15
CA LEU A 153 5.06 -13.16 -1.14
C LEU A 153 4.55 -14.10 -2.25
N PHE A 154 3.63 -13.60 -3.07
CA PHE A 154 3.12 -14.35 -4.21
C PHE A 154 3.05 -13.46 -5.45
N GLU A 155 3.47 -14.02 -6.58
CA GLU A 155 3.37 -13.40 -7.89
C GLU A 155 1.92 -13.53 -8.36
N LEU A 156 1.20 -12.41 -8.47
CA LEU A 156 -0.04 -12.34 -9.24
C LEU A 156 0.31 -11.82 -10.63
N PRO A 157 0.20 -12.63 -11.70
CA PRO A 157 0.59 -12.23 -13.06
C PRO A 157 -0.15 -10.98 -13.59
N GLU A 158 -1.29 -10.64 -13.00
CA GLU A 158 -2.11 -9.48 -13.37
C GLU A 158 -1.84 -8.23 -12.51
N TYR A 159 -1.11 -8.36 -11.38
CA TYR A 159 -0.92 -7.30 -10.39
C TYR A 159 0.49 -7.34 -9.79
N ASN A 160 1.28 -6.29 -10.02
CA ASN A 160 2.60 -6.16 -9.42
C ASN A 160 2.55 -5.33 -8.14
N CYS A 161 2.17 -5.97 -7.04
CA CYS A 161 1.96 -5.33 -5.75
C CYS A 161 3.24 -4.97 -4.97
N MET A 162 4.43 -5.13 -5.57
CA MET A 162 5.71 -4.83 -4.93
C MET A 162 6.66 -4.08 -5.88
N ASP A 163 6.09 -3.37 -6.85
CA ASP A 163 6.87 -2.56 -7.78
C ASP A 163 7.72 -1.54 -7.03
N ASN A 164 8.98 -1.41 -7.44
CA ASN A 164 9.94 -0.48 -6.87
C ASN A 164 10.11 -0.55 -5.34
N MET A 165 9.73 -1.66 -4.69
CA MET A 165 9.74 -1.79 -3.23
C MET A 165 11.06 -1.35 -2.60
N PHE A 166 12.21 -1.72 -3.21
CA PHE A 166 13.55 -1.35 -2.74
C PHE A 166 14.28 -0.37 -3.67
N LYS A 167 13.55 0.37 -4.50
CA LYS A 167 14.18 1.35 -5.40
C LYS A 167 14.96 2.37 -4.58
N ASN A 168 16.20 2.67 -5.01
CA ASN A 168 17.13 3.56 -4.33
C ASN A 168 17.45 3.23 -2.85
N CYS A 169 17.19 2.00 -2.37
CA CYS A 169 17.62 1.55 -1.04
C CYS A 169 19.13 1.28 -0.99
N THR A 170 19.99 2.28 -1.21
CA THR A 170 21.41 2.11 -1.58
C THR A 170 22.27 1.31 -0.60
N SER A 171 21.92 1.27 0.68
CA SER A 171 22.66 0.50 1.71
C SER A 171 22.09 -0.89 1.98
N LEU A 172 20.90 -1.23 1.45
CA LEU A 172 20.24 -2.51 1.73
C LEU A 172 21.00 -3.67 1.07
N THR A 173 21.67 -4.50 1.88
CA THR A 173 22.48 -5.62 1.39
C THR A 173 21.82 -6.97 1.66
N THR A 174 20.95 -7.06 2.65
CA THR A 174 20.38 -8.33 3.10
C THR A 174 18.88 -8.21 3.37
N VAL A 175 18.11 -9.11 2.76
CA VAL A 175 16.68 -9.27 3.03
C VAL A 175 16.43 -10.71 3.44
N PHE A 176 15.95 -10.94 4.67
CA PHE A 176 15.51 -12.27 5.07
C PHE A 176 14.14 -12.57 4.48
N VAL A 177 13.98 -13.78 3.96
CA VAL A 177 12.75 -14.25 3.30
C VAL A 177 12.35 -15.62 3.85
N ARG A 178 11.10 -16.01 3.60
CA ARG A 178 10.56 -17.29 4.05
C ARG A 178 10.96 -18.46 3.16
N THR A 179 11.01 -18.24 1.84
CA THR A 179 11.24 -19.30 0.86
C THR A 179 12.10 -18.87 -0.34
N GLU A 180 12.62 -19.84 -1.09
CA GLU A 180 13.27 -19.63 -2.40
C GLU A 180 12.34 -18.93 -3.41
N LYS A 181 11.03 -19.15 -3.32
CA LYS A 181 10.04 -18.52 -4.21
C LYS A 181 9.94 -17.01 -3.93
N ASP A 182 9.94 -16.63 -2.66
CA ASP A 182 9.92 -15.23 -2.22
C ASP A 182 11.18 -14.49 -2.69
N ALA A 183 12.35 -15.12 -2.54
CA ALA A 183 13.61 -14.59 -3.05
C ALA A 183 13.57 -14.36 -4.57
N ASN A 184 13.11 -15.34 -5.33
CA ASN A 184 12.99 -15.25 -6.78
C ASN A 184 12.05 -14.11 -7.20
N PHE A 185 10.92 -13.97 -6.51
CA PHE A 185 9.96 -12.92 -6.79
C PHE A 185 10.56 -11.52 -6.55
N LEU A 186 11.15 -11.29 -5.38
CA LEU A 186 11.76 -10.00 -5.05
C LEU A 186 12.92 -9.64 -5.97
N ASN A 187 13.72 -10.63 -6.39
CA ASN A 187 14.84 -10.40 -7.30
C ASN A 187 14.40 -9.99 -8.72
N LYS A 188 13.19 -10.36 -9.16
CA LYS A 188 12.64 -9.90 -10.46
C LYS A 188 12.25 -8.42 -10.42
N THR A 189 11.75 -7.96 -9.28
CA THR A 189 11.14 -6.63 -9.13
C THR A 189 12.08 -5.58 -8.55
N ASN A 190 13.28 -5.98 -8.09
CA ASN A 190 14.20 -5.10 -7.35
C ASN A 190 15.68 -5.20 -7.80
N SER A 191 16.53 -4.44 -7.11
CA SER A 191 17.95 -4.24 -7.45
C SER A 191 18.80 -5.51 -7.32
N GLU A 192 19.74 -5.69 -8.25
CA GLU A 192 20.64 -6.86 -8.37
C GLU A 192 21.64 -7.01 -7.21
N ARG A 193 21.73 -6.01 -6.33
CA ARG A 193 22.74 -5.93 -5.25
C ARG A 193 22.29 -6.56 -3.94
N ILE A 194 21.02 -6.94 -3.80
CA ILE A 194 20.44 -7.44 -2.55
C ILE A 194 20.64 -8.95 -2.47
N ASN A 195 21.16 -9.43 -1.34
CA ASN A 195 21.19 -10.85 -1.01
C ASN A 195 19.89 -11.22 -0.28
N TYR A 196 19.15 -12.19 -0.81
CA TYR A 196 17.99 -12.75 -0.13
C TYR A 196 18.42 -13.97 0.66
N VAL A 197 18.06 -14.05 1.93
CA VAL A 197 18.51 -15.13 2.82
C VAL A 197 17.30 -15.84 3.39
N ASP A 198 17.19 -17.14 3.18
CA ASP A 198 16.19 -17.96 3.86
C ASP A 198 16.42 -17.88 5.36
N LYS A 199 15.42 -17.38 6.11
CA LYS A 199 15.57 -17.08 7.54
C LYS A 199 15.91 -18.31 8.38
N VAL A 200 15.43 -19.49 7.97
CA VAL A 200 15.54 -20.73 8.76
C VAL A 200 16.81 -21.50 8.39
N SER A 201 17.05 -21.71 7.10
CA SER A 201 18.18 -22.50 6.60
C SER A 201 19.45 -21.69 6.41
N GLY A 202 19.37 -20.36 6.36
CA GLY A 202 20.51 -19.48 6.06
C GLY A 202 20.97 -19.53 4.60
N LYS A 203 20.22 -20.22 3.71
CA LYS A 203 20.56 -20.33 2.29
C LYS A 203 20.47 -18.94 1.64
N VAL A 204 21.53 -18.57 0.92
CA VAL A 204 21.63 -17.29 0.23
C VAL A 204 21.21 -17.42 -1.23
N TYR A 205 20.33 -16.52 -1.68
CA TYR A 205 19.88 -16.36 -3.04
C TYR A 205 20.34 -15.01 -3.57
N ASN A 206 21.21 -15.05 -4.57
CA ASN A 206 21.67 -13.90 -5.34
C ASN A 206 21.49 -14.18 -6.83
N LYS A 207 21.64 -13.16 -7.67
CA LYS A 207 21.43 -13.30 -9.12
C LYS A 207 22.29 -14.39 -9.75
N ASP A 208 23.51 -14.60 -9.25
CA ASP A 208 24.46 -15.61 -9.75
C ASP A 208 24.02 -17.05 -9.52
N ASN A 209 23.28 -17.32 -8.44
CA ASN A 209 22.81 -18.65 -8.08
C ASN A 209 21.33 -18.89 -8.40
N LEU A 210 20.54 -17.83 -8.62
CA LEU A 210 19.15 -17.93 -9.08
C LEU A 210 19.05 -18.18 -10.58
N SER A 211 19.96 -17.61 -11.39
CA SER A 211 19.94 -17.73 -12.86
C SER A 211 20.44 -19.08 -13.40
N ARG A 212 21.29 -19.81 -12.66
CA ARG A 212 21.83 -21.12 -13.08
C ARG A 212 20.79 -22.26 -13.13
N LYS A 213 19.66 -22.14 -12.43
CA LYS A 213 18.67 -23.22 -12.32
C LYS A 213 17.65 -23.24 -13.47
N TYR A 214 17.51 -22.15 -14.21
CA TYR A 214 16.52 -22.02 -15.30
C TYR A 214 17.06 -22.40 -16.68
N SER A 215 18.36 -22.69 -16.81
CA SER A 215 18.97 -23.21 -18.04
C SER A 215 18.98 -24.73 -18.15
N GLU A 216 18.57 -25.47 -17.10
CA GLU A 216 18.66 -26.94 -17.05
C GLU A 216 17.31 -27.67 -17.09
N SER A 217 16.17 -26.98 -17.23
CA SER A 217 14.84 -27.64 -17.19
C SER A 217 14.02 -27.56 -18.49
N SER A 218 14.64 -27.38 -19.66
CA SER A 218 13.91 -27.30 -20.94
C SER A 218 14.25 -28.38 -21.97
N SER A 219 14.82 -29.50 -21.55
CA SER A 219 14.95 -30.68 -22.41
C SER A 219 14.66 -31.93 -21.59
N ASP A 220 13.60 -32.61 -22.00
CA ASP A 220 13.23 -34.00 -21.71
C ASP A 220 11.97 -34.14 -20.84
N GLU A 221 10.83 -34.29 -21.53
CA GLU A 221 10.09 -35.57 -21.51
C GLU A 221 8.88 -35.48 -22.46
N SER A 222 9.10 -35.92 -23.69
CA SER A 222 8.07 -36.56 -24.49
C SER A 222 7.99 -38.03 -24.10
N SER A 223 6.77 -38.56 -24.02
CA SER A 223 6.35 -39.98 -23.91
C SER A 223 6.13 -40.56 -22.51
N PHE A 224 4.89 -40.43 -22.00
CA PHE A 224 4.20 -41.58 -21.39
C PHE A 224 2.68 -41.40 -21.43
N SER A 225 2.00 -42.44 -21.89
CA SER A 225 0.54 -42.53 -22.05
C SER A 225 -0.16 -42.79 -20.71
N PRO A 226 -1.41 -42.34 -20.49
CA PRO A 226 -2.10 -42.54 -19.23
C PRO A 226 -2.71 -43.94 -19.18
N THR A 227 -2.30 -44.74 -18.18
CA THR A 227 -3.09 -45.91 -17.75
C THR A 227 -3.70 -45.64 -16.39
N SER A 228 -4.98 -46.01 -16.32
CA SER A 228 -5.93 -45.89 -15.23
C SER A 228 -5.41 -46.38 -13.88
N ASN A 229 -5.54 -45.53 -12.85
CA ASN A 229 -6.24 -45.93 -11.64
C ASN A 229 -6.75 -44.71 -10.87
N GLN A 230 -8.07 -44.62 -10.78
CA GLN A 230 -8.80 -43.64 -9.99
C GLN A 230 -8.69 -43.99 -8.51
N GLN A 231 -8.27 -43.03 -7.70
CA GLN A 231 -8.82 -42.87 -6.37
C GLN A 231 -9.16 -41.39 -6.19
N ALA A 232 -10.47 -41.12 -6.17
CA ALA A 232 -11.05 -39.79 -6.19
C ALA A 232 -10.71 -39.00 -4.91
N ASN A 233 -10.20 -37.77 -5.07
CA ASN A 233 -10.09 -36.80 -3.99
C ASN A 233 -11.49 -36.16 -3.75
N PRO A 234 -12.04 -36.18 -2.52
CA PRO A 234 -13.41 -35.72 -2.22
C PRO A 234 -13.74 -34.22 -2.40
N TRP A 235 -12.87 -33.38 -2.96
CA TRP A 235 -13.09 -31.92 -2.99
C TRP A 235 -12.92 -31.22 -4.35
N GLU A 236 -12.87 -31.95 -5.47
CA GLU A 236 -12.96 -31.30 -6.79
C GLU A 236 -14.42 -31.10 -7.20
N GLN A 237 -14.94 -29.90 -6.94
CA GLN A 237 -16.12 -29.35 -7.63
C GLN A 237 -15.66 -28.28 -8.62
N PRO A 238 -16.17 -28.25 -9.87
CA PRO A 238 -15.75 -27.27 -10.86
C PRO A 238 -16.17 -25.87 -10.42
N LEU A 239 -15.18 -25.02 -10.13
CA LEU A 239 -15.39 -23.62 -9.77
C LEU A 239 -16.03 -22.89 -10.94
N LYS A 240 -17.26 -22.41 -10.74
CA LYS A 240 -17.86 -21.34 -11.56
C LYS A 240 -16.98 -20.09 -11.47
N PRO A 241 -16.79 -19.33 -12.56
CA PRO A 241 -15.99 -18.12 -12.52
C PRO A 241 -16.56 -17.16 -11.46
N PRO A 242 -15.74 -16.65 -10.53
CA PRO A 242 -16.24 -15.82 -9.45
C PRO A 242 -16.82 -14.52 -10.02
N GLU A 243 -18.06 -14.24 -9.64
CA GLU A 243 -18.74 -12.99 -9.94
C GLU A 243 -17.92 -11.81 -9.37
N SER A 244 -17.49 -10.91 -10.26
CA SER A 244 -16.78 -9.70 -9.89
C SER A 244 -17.62 -8.85 -8.93
N ASN A 245 -17.09 -8.59 -7.74
CA ASN A 245 -17.73 -7.71 -6.78
C ASN A 245 -17.55 -6.25 -7.24
N LYS A 246 -18.62 -5.70 -7.83
CA LYS A 246 -18.67 -4.43 -8.60
C LYS A 246 -18.71 -3.16 -7.75
N GLN A 247 -17.95 -3.04 -6.67
CA GLN A 247 -17.97 -1.85 -5.82
C GLN A 247 -16.60 -1.17 -5.78
N GLY A 248 -16.32 -0.35 -6.79
CA GLY A 248 -15.09 0.49 -6.84
C GLY A 248 -14.72 1.07 -8.21
N ALA A 249 -15.15 0.45 -9.32
CA ALA A 249 -14.68 0.83 -10.66
C ALA A 249 -15.28 2.14 -11.20
N CYS A 250 -14.47 3.16 -11.53
CA CYS A 250 -14.91 4.31 -12.33
C CYS A 250 -15.00 3.91 -13.83
N TYR A 251 -15.96 3.07 -14.19
CA TYR A 251 -16.06 2.43 -15.51
C TYR A 251 -15.85 3.36 -16.71
N ILE A 252 -16.43 4.57 -16.69
CA ILE A 252 -16.28 5.53 -17.79
C ILE A 252 -14.88 6.15 -17.81
N ALA A 253 -14.32 6.49 -16.66
CA ALA A 253 -12.98 7.08 -16.57
C ALA A 253 -11.91 6.04 -16.98
N THR A 254 -12.04 4.81 -16.49
CA THR A 254 -11.18 3.69 -16.88
C THR A 254 -11.28 3.37 -18.37
N ALA A 255 -12.47 3.42 -18.97
CA ALA A 255 -12.64 3.21 -20.41
C ALA A 255 -12.05 4.34 -21.28
N VAL A 256 -11.92 5.55 -20.74
CA VAL A 256 -11.44 6.73 -21.46
C VAL A 256 -9.94 6.92 -21.32
N TYR A 257 -9.41 6.73 -20.12
CA TYR A 257 -7.98 6.84 -19.83
C TYR A 257 -7.21 5.53 -20.02
N GLY A 258 -7.92 4.42 -20.25
CA GLY A 258 -7.34 3.13 -20.65
C GLY A 258 -6.74 2.32 -19.51
N SER A 259 -6.62 2.89 -18.31
CA SER A 259 -6.17 2.21 -17.10
C SER A 259 -7.04 2.65 -15.91
N TYR A 260 -7.26 1.74 -14.97
CA TYR A 260 -7.91 2.05 -13.69
C TYR A 260 -7.03 2.95 -12.80
N ASP A 261 -5.73 2.94 -13.06
CA ASP A 261 -4.68 3.59 -12.25
C ASP A 261 -4.09 4.83 -12.95
N ALA A 262 -4.69 5.27 -14.06
CA ALA A 262 -4.34 6.55 -14.65
C ALA A 262 -4.57 7.68 -13.63
N SER A 263 -3.62 8.62 -13.51
CA SER A 263 -3.68 9.71 -12.52
C SER A 263 -4.99 10.50 -12.58
N GLN A 264 -5.57 10.68 -13.77
CA GLN A 264 -6.88 11.30 -13.96
C GLN A 264 -8.03 10.47 -13.37
N VAL A 265 -7.96 9.15 -13.45
CA VAL A 265 -8.96 8.23 -12.87
C VAL A 265 -8.86 8.25 -11.35
N LEU A 266 -7.66 8.33 -10.79
CA LEU A 266 -7.44 8.46 -9.36
C LEU A 266 -8.01 9.78 -8.82
N ILE A 267 -7.82 10.91 -9.52
CA ILE A 267 -8.41 12.20 -9.13
C ILE A 267 -9.95 12.14 -9.14
N LEU A 268 -10.54 11.51 -10.15
CA LEU A 268 -12.00 11.36 -10.24
C LEU A 268 -12.56 10.40 -9.19
N ARG A 269 -11.82 9.33 -8.85
CA ARG A 269 -12.15 8.41 -7.74
C ARG A 269 -12.08 9.14 -6.41
N ASN A 270 -11.02 9.91 -6.18
CA ASN A 270 -10.87 10.69 -4.96
C ASN A 270 -12.02 11.69 -4.78
N PHE A 271 -12.40 12.41 -5.86
CA PHE A 271 -13.56 13.30 -5.84
C PHE A 271 -14.88 12.55 -5.59
N ARG A 272 -15.05 11.37 -6.19
CA ARG A 272 -16.21 10.50 -5.95
C ARG A 272 -16.31 10.11 -4.47
N ASP A 273 -15.21 9.63 -3.92
CA ASP A 273 -15.18 9.02 -2.58
C ASP A 273 -15.17 10.06 -1.47
N HIS A 274 -14.45 11.17 -1.63
CA HIS A 274 -14.28 12.17 -0.57
C HIS A 274 -15.15 13.43 -0.74
N THR A 275 -15.77 13.65 -1.91
CA THR A 275 -16.66 14.80 -2.12
C THR A 275 -18.09 14.39 -2.43
N LEU A 276 -18.30 13.54 -3.44
CA LEU A 276 -19.65 13.14 -3.82
C LEU A 276 -20.31 12.21 -2.80
N SER A 277 -19.57 11.24 -2.26
CA SER A 277 -20.13 10.26 -1.30
C SER A 277 -20.61 10.89 0.01
N ASN A 278 -20.07 12.06 0.37
CA ASN A 278 -20.41 12.80 1.59
C ASN A 278 -21.79 13.46 1.53
N SER A 279 -22.42 13.56 0.36
CA SER A 279 -23.77 14.13 0.20
C SER A 279 -24.81 13.09 -0.21
N ALA A 280 -26.06 13.23 0.24
CA ALA A 280 -27.14 12.32 -0.15
C ALA A 280 -27.40 12.32 -1.68
N ALA A 281 -27.35 13.50 -2.29
CA ALA A 281 -27.44 13.66 -3.75
C ALA A 281 -26.26 13.01 -4.47
N GLY A 282 -25.04 13.14 -3.95
CA GLY A 282 -23.86 12.52 -4.54
C GLY A 282 -23.83 10.99 -4.39
N ARG A 283 -24.32 10.42 -3.27
CA ARG A 283 -24.53 8.96 -3.16
C ARG A 283 -25.57 8.45 -4.16
N TRP A 284 -26.65 9.20 -4.38
CA TRP A 284 -27.65 8.86 -5.41
C TRP A 284 -27.06 8.92 -6.83
N PHE A 285 -26.25 9.95 -7.11
CA PHE A 285 -25.52 10.08 -8.37
C PHE A 285 -24.56 8.91 -8.59
N ILE A 286 -23.78 8.54 -7.58
CA ILE A 286 -22.85 7.41 -7.63
C ILE A 286 -23.60 6.11 -7.94
N ARG A 287 -24.70 5.81 -7.24
CA ARG A 287 -25.51 4.62 -7.50
C ARG A 287 -26.04 4.57 -8.93
N THR A 288 -26.51 5.71 -9.43
CA THR A 288 -27.02 5.84 -10.80
C THR A 288 -25.90 5.67 -11.83
N TYR A 289 -24.74 6.28 -11.58
CA TYR A 289 -23.53 6.12 -12.38
C TYR A 289 -23.16 4.65 -12.50
N TYR A 290 -23.03 3.92 -11.39
CA TYR A 290 -22.66 2.51 -11.39
C TYR A 290 -23.66 1.59 -12.11
N LYS A 291 -24.95 1.97 -12.11
CA LYS A 291 -26.00 1.21 -12.81
C LYS A 291 -25.95 1.40 -14.33
N LEU A 292 -25.60 2.61 -14.79
CA LEU A 292 -25.64 2.99 -16.20
C LEU A 292 -24.26 2.97 -16.88
N SER A 293 -23.17 3.03 -16.12
CA SER A 293 -21.81 3.19 -16.63
C SER A 293 -21.24 1.96 -17.35
N PRO A 294 -21.51 0.69 -16.96
CA PRO A 294 -20.91 -0.46 -17.65
C PRO A 294 -21.27 -0.55 -19.16
N PRO A 295 -22.55 -0.46 -19.59
CA PRO A 295 -22.88 -0.50 -21.01
C PRO A 295 -22.38 0.75 -21.77
N VAL A 296 -22.30 1.90 -21.11
CA VAL A 296 -21.76 3.13 -21.70
C VAL A 296 -20.24 3.01 -21.91
N ALA A 297 -19.51 2.46 -20.94
CA ALA A 297 -18.07 2.23 -20.99
C ALA A 297 -17.69 1.28 -22.15
N GLU A 298 -18.46 0.20 -22.35
CA GLU A 298 -18.25 -0.71 -23.48
C GLU A 298 -18.46 -0.05 -24.85
N ARG A 299 -19.46 0.85 -24.97
CA ARG A 299 -19.65 1.64 -26.20
C ARG A 299 -18.51 2.64 -26.43
N LEU A 300 -17.95 3.20 -25.36
CA LEU A 300 -16.84 4.15 -25.43
C LEU A 300 -15.52 3.49 -25.84
N LYS A 301 -15.26 2.25 -25.44
CA LYS A 301 -14.09 1.48 -25.90
C LYS A 301 -14.10 1.26 -27.41
N LYS A 302 -15.28 1.07 -28.00
CA LYS A 302 -15.47 0.80 -29.44
C LYS A 302 -15.50 2.06 -30.31
N ALA A 303 -15.91 3.21 -29.77
CA ALA A 303 -16.10 4.45 -30.53
C ALA A 303 -15.00 5.50 -30.30
N LYS A 304 -13.89 5.44 -31.07
CA LYS A 304 -12.72 6.35 -30.94
C LYS A 304 -13.03 7.85 -31.00
N ARG A 305 -14.05 8.28 -31.76
CA ARG A 305 -14.45 9.70 -31.84
C ARG A 305 -15.20 10.14 -30.58
N LEU A 306 -16.09 9.30 -30.05
CA LEU A 306 -16.86 9.58 -28.83
C LEU A 306 -15.96 9.54 -27.60
N ASN A 307 -15.01 8.60 -27.53
CA ASN A 307 -14.02 8.50 -26.47
C ASN A 307 -13.22 9.82 -26.31
N ARG A 308 -12.71 10.38 -27.42
CA ARG A 308 -11.99 11.67 -27.41
C ARG A 308 -12.84 12.83 -26.91
N MET A 309 -14.12 12.86 -27.24
CA MET A 309 -15.03 13.91 -26.76
C MET A 309 -15.27 13.79 -25.25
N VAL A 310 -15.54 12.58 -24.75
CA VAL A 310 -15.71 12.33 -23.30
C VAL A 310 -14.41 12.61 -22.54
N ARG A 311 -13.25 12.24 -23.11
CA ARG A 311 -11.93 12.55 -22.55
C ARG A 311 -11.73 14.05 -22.36
N SER A 312 -12.06 14.87 -23.36
CA SER A 312 -11.90 16.32 -23.26
C SER A 312 -12.79 16.93 -22.17
N VAL A 313 -13.99 16.38 -21.93
CA VAL A 313 -14.86 16.80 -20.83
C VAL A 313 -14.29 16.38 -19.47
N LEU A 314 -13.80 15.14 -19.35
CA LEU A 314 -13.18 14.65 -18.12
C LEU A 314 -11.88 15.38 -17.80
N ASP A 315 -11.05 15.70 -18.79
CA ASP A 315 -9.81 16.46 -18.61
C ASP A 315 -10.08 17.85 -18.04
N LYS A 316 -11.11 18.55 -18.53
CA LYS A 316 -11.53 19.85 -17.98
C LYS A 316 -11.99 19.73 -16.53
N LEU A 317 -12.72 18.66 -16.20
CA LEU A 317 -13.16 18.40 -14.83
C LEU A 317 -11.96 18.10 -13.92
N VAL A 318 -11.03 17.25 -14.35
CA VAL A 318 -9.80 16.90 -13.63
C VAL A 318 -8.94 18.14 -13.38
N GLN A 319 -8.77 19.01 -14.38
CA GLN A 319 -8.04 20.27 -14.22
C GLN A 319 -8.71 21.21 -13.21
N HIS A 320 -10.04 21.30 -13.22
CA HIS A 320 -10.79 22.09 -12.24
C HIS A 320 -10.70 21.53 -10.82
N LEU A 321 -10.70 20.21 -10.66
CA LEU A 321 -10.54 19.56 -9.36
C LEU A 321 -9.12 19.78 -8.80
N ASN A 322 -8.10 19.64 -9.64
CA ASN A 322 -6.72 19.93 -9.24
C ASN A 322 -6.50 21.40 -8.89
N SER A 323 -7.12 22.35 -9.61
CA SER A 323 -6.95 23.78 -9.29
C SER A 323 -7.65 24.18 -7.98
N LYS A 324 -8.75 23.52 -7.61
CA LYS A 324 -9.39 23.68 -6.29
C LYS A 324 -8.57 23.11 -5.14
N GLU A 325 -7.86 22.01 -5.35
CA GLU A 325 -6.92 21.46 -4.37
C GLU A 325 -5.69 22.37 -4.18
N LEU A 326 -5.24 23.06 -5.23
CA LEU A 326 -4.14 24.03 -5.16
C LEU A 326 -4.56 25.36 -4.50
N THR A 327 -5.79 25.85 -4.74
CA THR A 327 -6.28 27.10 -4.15
C THR A 327 -6.72 26.97 -2.69
N LYS A 328 -6.97 25.76 -2.18
CA LYS A 328 -7.11 25.50 -0.73
C LYS A 328 -5.77 25.51 0.03
N ARG A 329 -4.64 25.55 -0.68
CA ARG A 329 -3.28 25.50 -0.14
C ARG A 329 -2.53 26.83 -0.21
N THR A 330 -3.18 27.90 -0.68
CA THR A 330 -2.68 29.30 -0.69
C THR A 330 -3.57 30.16 0.18
#